data_AF-A0A1H1U1W5-F1
#
_entry.id   AF-A0A1H1U1W5-F1
#
_cell.length_a   1.000
_cell.length_b   1.000
_cell.length_c   1.000
_cell.angle_alpha   90.00
_cell.angle_beta   90.00
_cell.angle_gamma   90.00
#
_symmetry.space_group_name_H-M   'P 1'
#
loop_
_entity.id
_entity.type
_entity.pdbx_description
1 polymer ?
#
loop_
_entity_poly.entity_id
_entity_poly.type
_entity_poly.pdbx_seq_one_letter_code
_entity_poly.pdbx_strand_id
1 'polypeptide(L)'
;MPPELSLVVDTVAAPDPGELVRSIDESTLPAARFELLLRVGGAAEAIEGPWQRLASRRPNVRVVAPGQPGTGDPEGDYVLALRADQRLFPDALTRLLDLALAHDLDAVAAREVAPGAALDALLVEDAVDAGAAADRLLAGPVVLRRRASTDGGGAARVGVLASYPATWRAGPEGSPAGAVTVVVAPPAARWQGSALELELAGQVEAVHATALRPVVLLHQLETALSYVLPGAADDVVLEDGSARWATTRSIDLRVAAAGSPLPPGEWQVEVALVGADECSAAVAVPEVSLPVALVDGQVVVVAGPGLVLDVGPTRRACPQLPGPEAATITESAAGCRLDVALDGWHVLGEEPRSATIALDRLRLPARVVPSRGSATLTAFISGLAGTYPLSLQLGRAPMQPTGLAVVISGDGAVTVTVAPPKPAPASKPAAAARPGTSAEPKPKPKPKPKPQPKPVPTRRPAPQPAAGPVARLRRAVPRSLEPQVHRLAEVPLLRRTYRRLTGLGGR
;
A
#
# COMPACT_ATOMS: atom_id res chain seq x y z
N MET A 1 -11.20 34.37 5.41
CA MET A 1 -11.09 34.29 3.94
C MET A 1 -12.03 33.17 3.49
N PRO A 2 -12.76 33.32 2.39
CA PRO A 2 -13.54 32.21 1.84
C PRO A 2 -12.62 31.03 1.50
N PRO A 3 -13.11 29.78 1.57
CA PRO A 3 -12.34 28.63 1.09
C PRO A 3 -12.11 28.78 -0.42
N GLU A 4 -11.03 28.19 -0.93
CA GLU A 4 -10.75 28.14 -2.37
C GLU A 4 -11.45 26.95 -3.02
N LEU A 5 -11.67 25.89 -2.24
CA LEU A 5 -12.23 24.61 -2.67
C LEU A 5 -13.40 24.18 -1.78
N SER A 6 -14.50 23.74 -2.38
CA SER A 6 -15.60 23.05 -1.70
C SER A 6 -15.63 21.58 -2.11
N LEU A 7 -15.47 20.69 -1.14
CA LEU A 7 -15.70 19.26 -1.31
C LEU A 7 -17.17 18.97 -1.03
N VAL A 8 -17.90 18.43 -1.99
CA VAL A 8 -19.34 18.15 -1.83
C VAL A 8 -19.56 16.65 -1.82
N VAL A 9 -20.13 16.14 -0.72
CA VAL A 9 -20.42 14.71 -0.55
C VAL A 9 -21.92 14.50 -0.35
N ASP A 10 -22.54 13.78 -1.27
CA ASP A 10 -23.93 13.34 -1.11
C ASP A 10 -23.96 12.00 -0.38
N THR A 11 -24.47 11.99 0.87
CA THR A 11 -24.44 10.79 1.74
C THR A 11 -25.70 9.93 1.62
N VAL A 12 -26.60 10.24 0.68
CA VAL A 12 -27.89 9.54 0.51
C VAL A 12 -27.72 8.04 0.24
N ALA A 13 -26.55 7.63 -0.28
CA ALA A 13 -26.31 6.29 -0.80
C ALA A 13 -25.38 5.39 0.03
N ALA A 14 -24.72 5.87 1.09
CA ALA A 14 -23.71 5.08 1.80
C ALA A 14 -23.75 5.24 3.34
N PRO A 15 -23.59 4.14 4.11
CA PRO A 15 -23.85 4.15 5.56
C PRO A 15 -22.73 4.71 6.44
N ASP A 16 -21.48 4.84 5.94
CA ASP A 16 -20.37 5.34 6.75
C ASP A 16 -19.22 5.92 5.89
N PRO A 17 -19.12 7.25 5.74
CA PRO A 17 -18.01 7.92 5.06
C PRO A 17 -16.84 8.24 6.02
N GLY A 18 -16.75 7.56 7.16
CA GLY A 18 -15.63 7.73 8.09
C GLY A 18 -14.26 7.49 7.44
N GLU A 19 -14.19 6.66 6.40
CA GLU A 19 -12.98 6.48 5.59
C GLU A 19 -12.68 7.70 4.71
N LEU A 20 -13.67 8.23 3.99
CA LEU A 20 -13.53 9.46 3.21
C LEU A 20 -13.07 10.62 4.10
N VAL A 21 -13.75 10.84 5.23
CA VAL A 21 -13.42 11.90 6.19
C VAL A 21 -12.00 11.75 6.74
N ARG A 22 -11.55 10.53 7.03
CA ARG A 22 -10.17 10.26 7.46
C ARG A 22 -9.18 10.59 6.34
N SER A 23 -9.49 10.23 5.10
CA SER A 23 -8.61 10.55 3.96
C SER A 23 -8.51 12.04 3.67
N ILE A 24 -9.58 12.80 3.94
CA ILE A 24 -9.56 14.28 3.89
C ILE A 24 -8.63 14.84 4.97
N ASP A 25 -8.60 14.26 6.18
CA ASP A 25 -7.67 14.68 7.24
C ASP A 25 -6.20 14.37 6.93
N GLU A 26 -5.97 13.33 6.13
CA GLU A 26 -4.64 12.96 5.63
C GLU A 26 -4.19 13.85 4.47
N SER A 27 -5.04 14.76 3.98
CA SER A 27 -4.71 15.63 2.86
C SER A 27 -3.61 16.64 3.21
N THR A 28 -2.72 16.89 2.25
CA THR A 28 -1.67 17.91 2.38
C THR A 28 -2.19 19.34 2.14
N LEU A 29 -3.41 19.49 1.60
CA LEU A 29 -4.04 20.80 1.46
C LEU A 29 -4.48 21.31 2.84
N PRO A 30 -4.06 22.51 3.30
CA PRO A 30 -4.47 23.03 4.60
C PRO A 30 -5.99 23.16 4.72
N ALA A 31 -6.55 22.74 5.86
CA ALA A 31 -7.98 22.77 6.14
C ALA A 31 -8.64 24.17 6.04
N ALA A 32 -7.85 25.25 6.09
CA ALA A 32 -8.35 26.62 5.91
C ALA A 32 -8.60 26.99 4.43
N ARG A 33 -8.06 26.22 3.47
CA ARG A 33 -8.21 26.45 2.02
C ARG A 33 -9.39 25.70 1.43
N PHE A 34 -10.02 24.79 2.16
CA PHE A 34 -11.19 24.07 1.67
C PHE A 34 -12.29 23.93 2.72
N GLU A 35 -13.52 23.81 2.27
CA GLU A 35 -14.65 23.35 3.09
C GLU A 35 -15.11 21.96 2.65
N LEU A 36 -15.69 21.20 3.58
CA LEU A 36 -16.36 19.94 3.32
C LEU A 36 -17.86 20.11 3.59
N LEU A 37 -18.65 20.02 2.52
CA LEU A 37 -20.09 20.10 2.53
C LEU A 37 -20.71 18.70 2.47
N LEU A 38 -21.26 18.26 3.60
CA LEU A 38 -21.92 16.98 3.73
C LEU A 38 -23.43 17.16 3.50
N ARG A 39 -23.91 16.71 2.34
CA ARG A 39 -25.33 16.74 1.97
C ARG A 39 -25.98 15.44 2.41
N VAL A 40 -26.70 15.53 3.51
CA VAL A 40 -27.29 14.38 4.16
C VAL A 40 -28.69 14.13 3.59
N GLY A 41 -28.91 12.96 2.99
CA GLY A 41 -30.26 12.50 2.62
C GLY A 41 -30.82 11.52 3.63
N GLY A 42 -32.13 11.63 3.93
CA GLY A 42 -32.85 10.72 4.82
C GLY A 42 -33.64 11.43 5.92
N ALA A 43 -34.31 10.66 6.77
CA ALA A 43 -35.03 11.19 7.93
C ALA A 43 -34.04 11.82 8.93
N ALA A 44 -34.24 13.10 9.25
CA ALA A 44 -33.33 13.96 10.03
C ALA A 44 -32.76 13.30 11.30
N GLU A 45 -33.58 12.54 12.02
CA GLU A 45 -33.25 11.97 13.32
C GLU A 45 -32.13 10.90 13.30
N ALA A 46 -31.97 10.16 12.19
CA ALA A 46 -30.98 9.07 12.13
C ALA A 46 -29.55 9.59 11.88
N ILE A 47 -29.41 10.83 11.44
CA ILE A 47 -28.18 11.30 10.81
C ILE A 47 -27.57 12.49 11.58
N GLU A 48 -28.36 13.32 12.26
CA GLU A 48 -27.83 14.53 12.93
C GLU A 48 -26.73 14.26 13.98
N GLY A 49 -26.84 13.20 14.78
CA GLY A 49 -25.94 12.98 15.92
C GLY A 49 -24.44 12.90 15.59
N PRO A 50 -23.97 11.93 14.77
CA PRO A 50 -22.56 11.79 14.45
C PRO A 50 -22.01 12.95 13.62
N TRP A 51 -22.80 13.47 12.69
CA TRP A 51 -22.35 14.47 11.72
C TRP A 51 -22.27 15.86 12.27
N GLN A 52 -23.23 16.24 13.11
CA GLN A 52 -23.19 17.52 13.80
C GLN A 52 -22.06 17.55 14.85
N ARG A 53 -21.71 16.38 15.42
CA ARG A 53 -20.49 16.23 16.24
C ARG A 53 -19.20 16.36 15.43
N LEU A 54 -19.19 15.95 14.16
CA LEU A 54 -18.05 16.15 13.28
C LEU A 54 -17.89 17.63 12.94
N ALA A 55 -18.97 18.27 12.49
CA ALA A 55 -19.02 19.70 12.18
C ALA A 55 -18.63 20.58 13.38
N SER A 56 -19.09 20.26 14.60
CA SER A 56 -18.73 21.04 15.79
C SER A 56 -17.25 20.94 16.19
N ARG A 57 -16.54 19.90 15.72
CA ARG A 57 -15.10 19.71 15.97
C ARG A 57 -14.23 20.26 14.86
N ARG A 58 -14.81 20.57 13.69
CA ARG A 58 -14.07 20.91 12.48
C ARG A 58 -14.66 22.16 11.85
N PRO A 59 -13.98 23.32 11.95
CA PRO A 59 -14.53 24.59 11.48
C PRO A 59 -14.74 24.62 9.96
N ASN A 60 -14.10 23.73 9.21
CA ASN A 60 -14.24 23.61 7.76
C ASN A 60 -15.29 22.57 7.32
N VAL A 61 -16.08 21.98 8.22
CA VAL A 61 -17.10 20.99 7.88
C VAL A 61 -18.50 21.57 8.09
N ARG A 62 -19.32 21.53 7.05
CA ARG A 62 -20.73 21.94 7.07
C ARG A 62 -21.62 20.77 6.74
N VAL A 63 -22.69 20.60 7.52
CA VAL A 63 -23.71 19.58 7.29
C VAL A 63 -24.98 20.28 6.82
N VAL A 64 -25.49 19.85 5.67
CA VAL A 64 -26.69 20.42 5.04
C VAL A 64 -27.81 19.40 5.18
N ALA A 65 -28.84 19.78 5.92
CA ALA A 65 -30.05 18.99 6.05
C ALA A 65 -30.90 19.09 4.76
N PRO A 66 -31.66 18.04 4.40
CA PRO A 66 -32.51 18.06 3.23
C PRO A 66 -33.57 19.17 3.35
N GLY A 67 -33.75 19.96 2.30
CA GLY A 67 -34.80 20.99 2.23
C GLY A 67 -34.46 22.33 2.90
N GLN A 68 -33.22 22.55 3.36
CA GLN A 68 -32.79 23.85 3.88
C GLN A 68 -32.32 24.77 2.72
N PRO A 69 -33.10 25.80 2.34
CA PRO A 69 -32.73 26.68 1.23
C PRO A 69 -31.51 27.55 1.60
N GLY A 70 -30.61 27.76 0.64
CA GLY A 70 -29.50 28.73 0.72
C GLY A 70 -28.33 28.36 1.63
N THR A 71 -28.38 27.25 2.38
CA THR A 71 -27.25 26.77 3.20
C THR A 71 -26.44 25.65 2.53
N GLY A 72 -26.90 25.17 1.37
CA GLY A 72 -26.32 24.04 0.64
C GLY A 72 -25.39 24.41 -0.51
N ASP A 73 -25.13 25.70 -0.71
CA ASP A 73 -24.29 26.16 -1.81
C ASP A 73 -22.81 26.13 -1.40
N PRO A 74 -21.93 25.60 -2.25
CA PRO A 74 -20.49 25.63 -2.03
C PRO A 74 -19.99 27.08 -2.06
N GLU A 75 -19.21 27.46 -1.05
CA GLU A 75 -18.60 28.78 -0.92
C GLU A 75 -17.32 28.93 -1.75
N GLY A 76 -16.62 27.83 -2.00
CA GLY A 76 -15.36 27.79 -2.72
C GLY A 76 -15.50 28.11 -4.20
N ASP A 77 -14.42 28.69 -4.75
CA ASP A 77 -14.32 29.01 -6.18
C ASP A 77 -14.27 27.76 -7.05
N TYR A 78 -13.73 26.67 -6.50
CA TYR A 78 -13.76 25.34 -7.11
C TYR A 78 -14.60 24.36 -6.29
N VAL A 79 -15.22 23.41 -6.98
CA VAL A 79 -16.09 22.39 -6.41
C VAL A 79 -15.60 21.02 -6.86
N LEU A 80 -15.39 20.12 -5.92
CA LEU A 80 -15.12 18.70 -6.17
C LEU A 80 -16.24 17.87 -5.58
N ALA A 81 -17.03 17.22 -6.45
CA ALA A 81 -18.03 16.25 -6.02
C ALA A 81 -17.36 14.92 -5.68
N LEU A 82 -17.66 14.37 -4.51
CA LEU A 82 -17.11 13.12 -4.02
C LEU A 82 -18.23 12.18 -3.61
N ARG A 83 -18.02 10.89 -3.83
CA ARG A 83 -18.89 9.83 -3.33
C ARG A 83 -18.46 9.46 -1.92
N ALA A 84 -19.43 9.09 -1.09
CA ALA A 84 -19.18 8.67 0.29
C ALA A 84 -18.35 7.37 0.42
N ASP A 85 -18.26 6.56 -0.64
CA ASP A 85 -17.45 5.33 -0.71
C ASP A 85 -16.06 5.54 -1.35
N GLN A 86 -15.71 6.78 -1.68
CA GLN A 86 -14.36 7.13 -2.14
C GLN A 86 -13.43 7.43 -0.97
N ARG A 87 -12.14 7.30 -1.26
CA ARG A 87 -11.03 7.75 -0.43
C ARG A 87 -10.18 8.71 -1.25
N LEU A 88 -9.80 9.85 -0.70
CA LEU A 88 -8.84 10.76 -1.36
C LEU A 88 -7.41 10.28 -1.12
N PHE A 89 -6.55 10.45 -2.12
CA PHE A 89 -5.11 10.33 -1.89
C PHE A 89 -4.55 11.62 -1.26
N PRO A 90 -3.49 11.54 -0.42
CA PRO A 90 -3.04 12.67 0.39
C PRO A 90 -2.79 13.98 -0.39
N ASP A 91 -2.18 13.90 -1.57
CA ASP A 91 -1.82 15.08 -2.37
C ASP A 91 -2.86 15.45 -3.42
N ALA A 92 -3.98 14.72 -3.50
CA ALA A 92 -4.96 14.88 -4.56
C ALA A 92 -5.52 16.31 -4.64
N LEU A 93 -5.96 16.85 -3.49
CA LEU A 93 -6.59 18.18 -3.44
C LEU A 93 -5.60 19.29 -3.79
N THR A 94 -4.38 19.21 -3.26
CA THR A 94 -3.29 20.15 -3.55
C THR A 94 -2.98 20.15 -5.05
N ARG A 95 -2.74 18.97 -5.64
CA ARG A 95 -2.36 18.85 -7.07
C ARG A 95 -3.47 19.28 -8.01
N LEU A 96 -4.73 18.91 -7.74
CA LEU A 96 -5.88 19.34 -8.53
C LEU A 96 -6.03 20.86 -8.54
N LEU A 97 -5.98 21.47 -7.34
CA LEU A 97 -6.16 22.91 -7.18
C LEU A 97 -4.98 23.69 -7.77
N ASP A 98 -3.74 23.24 -7.53
CA ASP A 98 -2.54 23.89 -8.07
C ASP A 98 -2.53 23.86 -9.59
N LEU A 99 -2.89 22.74 -10.23
CA LEU A 99 -2.99 22.66 -11.69
C LEU A 99 -4.08 23.61 -12.22
N ALA A 100 -5.24 23.64 -11.55
CA ALA A 100 -6.35 24.51 -11.93
C ALA A 100 -5.97 25.99 -11.86
N LEU A 101 -5.34 26.41 -10.77
CA LEU A 101 -4.94 27.79 -10.53
C LEU A 101 -3.77 28.22 -11.42
N ALA A 102 -2.74 27.38 -11.57
CA ALA A 102 -1.54 27.70 -12.35
C ALA A 102 -1.85 27.95 -13.84
N HIS A 103 -2.89 27.31 -14.37
CA HIS A 103 -3.27 27.41 -15.77
C HIS A 103 -4.63 28.09 -16.02
N ASP A 104 -5.26 28.61 -14.97
CA ASP A 104 -6.60 29.25 -15.02
C ASP A 104 -7.64 28.34 -15.71
N LEU A 105 -7.72 27.09 -15.24
CA LEU A 105 -8.63 26.08 -15.78
C LEU A 105 -10.04 26.22 -15.18
N ASP A 106 -11.05 25.91 -16.00
CA ASP A 106 -12.45 25.80 -15.59
C ASP A 106 -12.74 24.44 -14.98
N ALA A 107 -12.00 23.40 -15.40
CA ALA A 107 -12.08 22.09 -14.77
C ALA A 107 -10.76 21.34 -14.84
N VAL A 108 -10.59 20.39 -13.91
CA VAL A 108 -9.50 19.41 -13.93
C VAL A 108 -10.11 18.02 -13.74
N ALA A 109 -9.91 17.15 -14.74
CA ALA A 109 -10.25 15.75 -14.65
C ALA A 109 -9.07 14.95 -14.08
N ALA A 110 -9.36 13.94 -13.27
CA ALA A 110 -8.33 13.09 -12.68
C ALA A 110 -8.74 11.62 -12.59
N ARG A 111 -7.75 10.76 -12.39
CA ARG A 111 -7.95 9.31 -12.27
C ARG A 111 -8.59 8.92 -10.93
N GLU A 112 -9.60 8.06 -11.00
CA GLU A 112 -10.05 7.20 -9.90
C GLU A 112 -9.35 5.84 -10.02
N VAL A 113 -8.79 5.34 -8.92
CA VAL A 113 -8.27 3.98 -8.85
C VAL A 113 -9.33 3.08 -8.24
N ALA A 114 -9.64 1.97 -8.91
CA ALA A 114 -10.46 0.91 -8.34
C ALA A 114 -9.85 -0.45 -8.72
N PRO A 115 -9.86 -1.45 -7.83
CA PRO A 115 -9.40 -2.80 -8.14
C PRO A 115 -10.07 -3.34 -9.40
N GLY A 116 -9.26 -3.80 -10.35
CA GLY A 116 -9.73 -4.34 -11.63
C GLY A 116 -10.28 -3.32 -12.63
N ALA A 117 -10.37 -2.02 -12.29
CA ALA A 117 -10.81 -1.01 -13.23
C ALA A 117 -9.77 -0.80 -14.34
N ALA A 118 -10.25 -0.65 -15.56
CA ALA A 118 -9.40 -0.31 -16.69
C ALA A 118 -8.94 1.15 -16.60
N LEU A 119 -7.71 1.42 -17.08
CA LEU A 119 -7.16 2.77 -17.13
C LEU A 119 -7.73 3.52 -18.33
N ASP A 120 -8.44 4.64 -18.13
CA ASP A 120 -8.92 5.47 -19.25
C ASP A 120 -7.74 6.07 -20.02
N ALA A 121 -7.71 5.87 -21.34
CA ALA A 121 -6.67 6.38 -22.24
C ALA A 121 -6.50 7.91 -22.17
N LEU A 122 -7.55 8.66 -21.81
CA LEU A 122 -7.50 10.11 -21.62
C LEU A 122 -6.84 10.54 -20.30
N LEU A 123 -6.58 9.59 -19.39
CA LEU A 123 -6.02 9.82 -18.05
C LEU A 123 -4.66 9.12 -17.89
N VAL A 124 -3.86 9.15 -18.96
CA VAL A 124 -2.51 8.58 -19.04
C VAL A 124 -1.43 9.65 -18.91
N GLU A 125 -1.68 10.86 -19.42
CA GLU A 125 -0.75 11.98 -19.39
C GLU A 125 -1.42 13.26 -18.87
N ASP A 126 -0.63 14.08 -18.17
CA ASP A 126 -1.08 15.39 -17.74
C ASP A 126 -1.24 16.31 -18.96
N ALA A 127 -2.31 17.10 -18.98
CA ALA A 127 -2.58 18.05 -20.04
C ALA A 127 -3.20 19.33 -19.48
N VAL A 128 -2.84 20.48 -20.05
CA VAL A 128 -3.45 21.78 -19.70
C VAL A 128 -4.64 22.13 -20.58
N ASP A 129 -4.89 21.32 -21.61
CA ASP A 129 -6.02 21.43 -22.52
C ASP A 129 -6.40 20.04 -23.05
N ALA A 130 -7.62 19.60 -22.75
CA ALA A 130 -8.18 18.35 -23.23
C ALA A 130 -8.77 18.43 -24.66
N GLY A 131 -8.93 19.64 -25.21
CA GLY A 131 -9.50 19.86 -26.54
C GLY A 131 -10.83 19.12 -26.74
N ALA A 132 -10.90 18.30 -27.80
CA ALA A 132 -12.10 17.55 -28.15
C ALA A 132 -12.53 16.49 -27.11
N ALA A 133 -11.66 16.12 -26.18
CA ALA A 133 -11.96 15.14 -25.13
C ALA A 133 -12.62 15.75 -23.89
N ALA A 134 -12.75 17.08 -23.82
CA ALA A 134 -13.25 17.80 -22.66
C ALA A 134 -14.61 17.28 -22.17
N ASP A 135 -15.60 17.11 -23.06
CA ASP A 135 -16.95 16.67 -22.68
C ASP A 135 -16.96 15.28 -22.04
N ARG A 136 -16.17 14.35 -22.59
CA ARG A 136 -16.03 12.99 -22.04
C ARG A 136 -15.36 13.01 -20.67
N LEU A 137 -14.31 13.81 -20.50
CA LEU A 137 -13.60 13.96 -19.23
C LEU A 137 -14.46 14.62 -18.15
N LEU A 138 -15.27 15.62 -18.53
CA LEU A 138 -16.20 16.28 -17.62
C LEU A 138 -17.30 15.34 -17.11
N ALA A 139 -17.62 14.28 -17.86
CA ALA A 139 -18.53 13.21 -17.42
C ALA A 139 -17.85 12.15 -16.54
N GLY A 140 -16.53 12.27 -16.32
CA GLY A 140 -15.74 11.33 -15.53
C GLY A 140 -16.07 11.35 -14.03
N PRO A 141 -15.58 10.35 -13.27
CA PRO A 141 -15.91 10.17 -11.86
C PRO A 141 -15.26 11.19 -10.92
N VAL A 142 -14.17 11.84 -11.36
CA VAL A 142 -13.43 12.82 -10.56
C VAL A 142 -13.12 14.04 -11.41
N VAL A 143 -13.87 15.11 -11.15
CA VAL A 143 -13.74 16.38 -11.86
C VAL A 143 -13.83 17.52 -10.84
N LEU A 144 -12.73 18.27 -10.71
CA LEU A 144 -12.72 19.57 -10.05
C LEU A 144 -13.29 20.60 -11.03
N ARG A 145 -14.29 21.39 -10.63
CA ARG A 145 -14.92 22.41 -11.50
C ARG A 145 -14.92 23.78 -10.86
N ARG A 146 -14.67 24.84 -11.63
CA ARG A 146 -14.87 26.23 -11.21
C ARG A 146 -16.37 26.51 -11.08
N ARG A 147 -16.78 27.05 -9.95
CA ARG A 147 -18.19 27.33 -9.64
C ARG A 147 -18.86 28.23 -10.68
N ALA A 148 -18.18 29.28 -11.15
CA ALA A 148 -18.74 30.18 -12.16
C ALA A 148 -18.98 29.52 -13.53
N SER A 149 -18.29 28.41 -13.82
CA SER A 149 -18.40 27.70 -15.10
C SER A 149 -19.59 26.74 -15.14
N THR A 150 -20.24 26.42 -14.01
CA THR A 150 -21.39 25.48 -14.03
C THR A 150 -22.63 26.07 -14.67
N ASP A 151 -22.69 27.40 -14.82
CA ASP A 151 -23.91 28.12 -15.17
C ASP A 151 -23.91 28.65 -16.62
N GLY A 152 -22.78 28.57 -17.33
CA GLY A 152 -22.60 29.18 -18.64
C GLY A 152 -22.24 28.19 -19.75
N GLY A 153 -22.93 28.24 -20.89
CA GLY A 153 -22.67 27.39 -22.07
C GLY A 153 -21.43 27.76 -22.89
N GLY A 154 -20.38 28.29 -22.25
CA GLY A 154 -19.09 28.54 -22.90
C GLY A 154 -18.24 27.26 -23.01
N ALA A 155 -17.30 27.24 -23.95
CA ALA A 155 -16.32 26.15 -24.04
C ALA A 155 -15.40 26.19 -22.81
N ALA A 156 -15.51 25.18 -21.93
CA ALA A 156 -14.73 25.10 -20.70
C ALA A 156 -13.27 24.71 -20.98
N ARG A 157 -12.32 25.37 -20.31
CA ARG A 157 -10.91 24.98 -20.31
C ARG A 157 -10.69 23.82 -19.34
N VAL A 158 -10.51 22.62 -19.88
CA VAL A 158 -10.36 21.40 -19.09
C VAL A 158 -8.93 20.91 -19.13
N GLY A 159 -8.28 20.81 -17.97
CA GLY A 159 -7.00 20.10 -17.82
C GLY A 159 -7.18 18.67 -17.33
N VAL A 160 -6.10 17.90 -17.40
CA VAL A 160 -6.00 16.50 -16.98
C VAL A 160 -4.86 16.34 -16.00
N LEU A 161 -5.15 15.73 -14.85
CA LEU A 161 -4.18 15.24 -13.88
C LEU A 161 -4.18 13.70 -13.91
N ALA A 162 -3.30 13.12 -14.73
CA ALA A 162 -3.11 11.69 -14.92
C ALA A 162 -1.92 11.13 -14.14
N SER A 163 -0.88 11.93 -13.89
CA SER A 163 0.33 11.51 -13.19
C SER A 163 0.06 11.08 -11.75
N TYR A 164 -1.01 11.61 -11.14
CA TYR A 164 -1.42 11.33 -9.77
C TYR A 164 -2.92 10.98 -9.70
N PRO A 165 -3.32 9.87 -9.05
CA PRO A 165 -4.72 9.53 -8.90
C PRO A 165 -5.35 10.39 -7.80
N ALA A 166 -6.55 10.90 -8.04
CA ALA A 166 -7.21 11.77 -7.09
C ALA A 166 -7.96 10.97 -6.02
N THR A 167 -8.68 9.92 -6.42
CA THR A 167 -9.47 9.08 -5.51
C THR A 167 -9.16 7.60 -5.70
N TRP A 168 -9.41 6.85 -4.64
CA TRP A 168 -9.57 5.41 -4.65
C TRP A 168 -11.02 5.05 -4.34
N ARG A 169 -11.54 4.00 -4.96
CA ARG A 169 -12.85 3.43 -4.63
C ARG A 169 -12.74 1.92 -4.53
N ALA A 170 -13.41 1.37 -3.52
CA ALA A 170 -13.62 -0.07 -3.46
C ALA A 170 -14.47 -0.50 -4.67
N GLY A 171 -13.86 -1.21 -5.61
CA GLY A 171 -14.56 -1.80 -6.75
C GLY A 171 -15.32 -3.06 -6.33
N PRO A 172 -16.42 -3.42 -7.02
CA PRO A 172 -16.93 -4.78 -6.91
C PRO A 172 -15.81 -5.76 -7.32
N GLU A 173 -15.58 -6.80 -6.53
CA GLU A 173 -14.62 -7.85 -6.88
C GLU A 173 -15.07 -8.53 -8.18
N GLY A 174 -14.49 -8.14 -9.30
CA GLY A 174 -14.78 -8.72 -10.60
C GLY A 174 -13.95 -8.08 -11.69
N SER A 175 -13.32 -8.90 -12.54
CA SER A 175 -12.71 -8.41 -13.76
C SER A 175 -13.77 -7.75 -14.65
N PRO A 176 -13.48 -6.62 -15.29
CA PRO A 176 -14.41 -6.00 -16.22
C PRO A 176 -14.75 -7.02 -17.32
N ALA A 177 -16.04 -7.16 -17.61
CA ALA A 177 -16.49 -8.02 -18.69
C ALA A 177 -15.88 -7.51 -20.02
N GLY A 178 -15.20 -8.39 -20.76
CA GLY A 178 -14.55 -8.03 -22.02
C GLY A 178 -13.12 -7.49 -21.90
N ALA A 179 -12.47 -7.61 -20.73
CA ALA A 179 -11.06 -7.25 -20.59
C ALA A 179 -10.19 -8.07 -21.55
N VAL A 180 -9.38 -7.38 -22.34
CA VAL A 180 -8.41 -8.02 -23.23
C VAL A 180 -7.30 -8.67 -22.39
N THR A 181 -6.96 -9.92 -22.70
CA THR A 181 -5.90 -10.63 -21.99
C THR A 181 -4.54 -10.17 -22.49
N VAL A 182 -3.76 -9.55 -21.61
CA VAL A 182 -2.37 -9.14 -21.90
C VAL A 182 -1.41 -10.17 -21.32
N VAL A 183 -0.50 -10.66 -22.15
CA VAL A 183 0.60 -11.54 -21.75
C VAL A 183 1.89 -10.75 -21.78
N VAL A 184 2.52 -10.59 -20.62
CA VAL A 184 3.80 -9.86 -20.48
C VAL A 184 4.94 -10.87 -20.47
N ALA A 185 5.94 -10.69 -21.35
CA ALA A 185 7.14 -11.51 -21.35
C ALA A 185 8.05 -11.16 -20.15
N PRO A 186 8.95 -12.06 -19.70
CA PRO A 186 9.94 -11.72 -18.68
C PRO A 186 10.73 -10.47 -19.07
N PRO A 187 10.80 -9.44 -18.21
CA PRO A 187 11.44 -8.18 -18.56
C PRO A 187 12.97 -8.32 -18.55
N ALA A 188 13.67 -7.52 -19.35
CA ALA A 188 15.07 -7.21 -19.06
C ALA A 188 15.10 -5.97 -18.17
N ALA A 189 15.85 -6.05 -17.07
CA ALA A 189 15.89 -4.98 -16.07
C ALA A 189 17.33 -4.78 -15.58
N ARG A 190 17.71 -3.52 -15.34
CA ARG A 190 19.01 -3.17 -14.77
C ARG A 190 18.98 -1.83 -14.06
N TRP A 191 19.80 -1.68 -13.04
CA TRP A 191 20.02 -0.37 -12.43
C TRP A 191 20.97 0.47 -13.28
N GLN A 192 20.60 1.73 -13.53
CA GLN A 192 21.43 2.73 -14.20
C GLN A 192 21.31 4.06 -13.46
N GLY A 193 22.39 4.47 -12.77
CA GLY A 193 22.34 5.65 -11.91
C GLY A 193 21.33 5.46 -10.78
N SER A 194 20.34 6.33 -10.65
CA SER A 194 19.27 6.20 -9.64
C SER A 194 18.04 5.45 -10.16
N ALA A 195 18.05 5.09 -11.44
CA ALA A 195 16.87 4.58 -12.11
C ALA A 195 16.97 3.08 -12.37
N LEU A 196 15.83 2.41 -12.27
CA LEU A 196 15.65 1.07 -12.79
C LEU A 196 15.20 1.17 -14.25
N GLU A 197 16.06 0.79 -15.18
CA GLU A 197 15.71 0.66 -16.59
C GLU A 197 15.01 -0.69 -16.81
N LEU A 198 13.88 -0.64 -17.50
CA LEU A 198 13.04 -1.77 -17.84
C LEU A 198 12.83 -1.82 -19.35
N GLU A 199 13.15 -2.95 -19.96
CA GLU A 199 12.72 -3.32 -21.30
C GLU A 199 11.60 -4.35 -21.16
N LEU A 200 10.40 -3.93 -21.57
CA LEU A 200 9.18 -4.70 -21.46
C LEU A 200 8.69 -5.07 -22.85
N ALA A 201 8.19 -6.29 -22.99
CA ALA A 201 7.53 -6.73 -24.21
C ALA A 201 6.35 -7.62 -23.84
N GLY A 202 5.38 -7.71 -24.74
CA GLY A 202 4.24 -8.57 -24.55
C GLY A 202 3.39 -8.74 -25.78
N GLN A 203 2.30 -9.48 -25.58
CA GLN A 203 1.33 -9.80 -26.61
C GLN A 203 -0.08 -9.64 -26.06
N VAL A 204 -1.00 -9.31 -26.95
CA VAL A 204 -2.42 -9.19 -26.65
C VAL A 204 -3.21 -9.81 -27.80
N GLU A 205 -4.19 -10.66 -27.46
CA GLU A 205 -5.04 -11.34 -28.44
C GLU A 205 -6.38 -10.61 -28.62
N ALA A 206 -7.02 -10.78 -29.77
CA ALA A 206 -8.37 -10.31 -30.07
C ALA A 206 -8.55 -8.79 -29.97
N VAL A 207 -7.55 -8.03 -30.43
CA VAL A 207 -7.61 -6.56 -30.49
C VAL A 207 -8.32 -6.10 -31.75
N HIS A 208 -9.30 -5.22 -31.64
CA HIS A 208 -9.86 -4.55 -32.81
C HIS A 208 -8.99 -3.35 -33.18
N ALA A 209 -8.11 -3.51 -34.18
CA ALA A 209 -7.44 -2.49 -35.02
C ALA A 209 -7.19 -1.06 -34.45
N THR A 210 -7.02 -0.88 -33.16
CA THR A 210 -6.82 0.42 -32.52
C THR A 210 -5.34 0.65 -32.23
N ALA A 211 -4.95 1.92 -32.16
CA ALA A 211 -3.64 2.34 -31.71
C ALA A 211 -3.51 2.08 -30.19
N LEU A 212 -3.24 0.83 -29.83
CA LEU A 212 -2.91 0.47 -28.46
C LEU A 212 -1.57 1.07 -28.06
N ARG A 213 -1.46 1.47 -26.80
CA ARG A 213 -0.25 2.00 -26.19
C ARG A 213 0.01 1.30 -24.85
N PRO A 214 1.22 0.77 -24.61
CA PRO A 214 1.59 0.24 -23.31
C PRO A 214 1.86 1.36 -22.30
N VAL A 215 1.11 1.33 -21.21
CA VAL A 215 1.25 2.21 -20.06
C VAL A 215 1.80 1.41 -18.89
N VAL A 216 2.87 1.90 -18.30
CA VAL A 216 3.49 1.24 -17.13
C VAL A 216 3.11 2.00 -15.88
N LEU A 217 2.64 1.24 -14.89
CA LEU A 217 2.12 1.74 -13.63
C LEU A 217 3.01 1.26 -12.48
N LEU A 218 3.21 2.12 -11.49
CA LEU A 218 3.71 1.72 -10.17
C LEU A 218 2.55 1.69 -9.19
N HIS A 219 2.15 0.51 -8.73
CA HIS A 219 1.02 0.32 -7.82
C HIS A 219 1.49 -0.05 -6.40
N GLN A 220 1.17 0.77 -5.40
CA GLN A 220 1.52 0.50 -4.01
C GLN A 220 0.54 -0.50 -3.39
N LEU A 221 1.03 -1.68 -3.02
CA LEU A 221 0.18 -2.80 -2.58
C LEU A 221 -0.63 -2.53 -1.30
N GLU A 222 -0.14 -1.67 -0.42
CA GLU A 222 -0.81 -1.38 0.86
C GLU A 222 -1.87 -0.27 0.76
N THR A 223 -1.65 0.73 -0.08
CA THR A 223 -2.49 1.94 -0.13
C THR A 223 -3.32 2.03 -1.41
N ALA A 224 -3.03 1.18 -2.40
CA ALA A 224 -3.54 1.22 -3.77
C ALA A 224 -3.16 2.50 -4.55
N LEU A 225 -2.23 3.32 -4.05
CA LEU A 225 -1.71 4.48 -4.77
C LEU A 225 -0.99 4.03 -6.03
N SER A 226 -1.32 4.63 -7.18
CA SER A 226 -0.68 4.29 -8.45
C SER A 226 -0.14 5.49 -9.22
N TYR A 227 1.10 5.40 -9.69
CA TYR A 227 1.70 6.39 -10.58
C TYR A 227 1.79 5.86 -12.00
N VAL A 228 1.50 6.70 -12.98
CA VAL A 228 1.82 6.41 -14.39
C VAL A 228 3.26 6.82 -14.63
N LEU A 229 4.06 5.88 -15.14
CA LEU A 229 5.44 6.18 -15.52
C LEU A 229 5.45 6.87 -16.88
N PRO A 230 6.10 8.05 -17.00
CA PRO A 230 6.33 8.65 -18.29
C PRO A 230 7.26 7.74 -19.10
N GLY A 231 7.09 7.74 -20.42
CA GLY A 231 7.95 6.96 -21.28
C GLY A 231 7.86 7.34 -22.75
N ALA A 232 8.93 6.99 -23.47
CA ALA A 232 9.07 7.27 -24.88
C ALA A 232 8.12 6.43 -25.74
N ALA A 233 8.10 6.76 -27.03
CA ALA A 233 7.31 6.10 -28.06
C ALA A 233 7.43 4.57 -27.97
N ASP A 234 6.30 3.91 -28.16
CA ASP A 234 6.15 2.48 -28.02
C ASP A 234 6.06 1.85 -29.41
N ASP A 235 6.72 0.72 -29.61
CA ASP A 235 6.59 -0.06 -30.84
C ASP A 235 5.43 -1.04 -30.65
N VAL A 236 4.30 -0.77 -31.30
CA VAL A 236 3.15 -1.68 -31.33
C VAL A 236 2.94 -2.17 -32.76
N VAL A 237 3.10 -3.48 -32.94
CA VAL A 237 2.96 -4.15 -34.24
C VAL A 237 1.69 -5.00 -34.20
N LEU A 238 0.75 -4.70 -35.09
CA LEU A 238 -0.48 -5.48 -35.27
C LEU A 238 -0.22 -6.66 -36.21
N GLU A 239 -0.56 -7.87 -35.78
CA GLU A 239 -0.43 -9.12 -36.55
C GLU A 239 -1.72 -9.93 -36.43
N ASP A 240 -2.50 -10.05 -37.51
CA ASP A 240 -3.64 -10.98 -37.67
C ASP A 240 -4.53 -11.16 -36.43
N GLY A 241 -5.08 -10.06 -35.90
CA GLY A 241 -5.98 -10.10 -34.74
C GLY A 241 -5.27 -10.19 -33.38
N SER A 242 -3.96 -10.05 -33.36
CA SER A 242 -3.13 -9.88 -32.16
C SER A 242 -2.29 -8.60 -32.28
N ALA A 243 -1.80 -8.08 -31.16
CA ALA A 243 -0.79 -7.04 -31.15
C ALA A 243 0.42 -7.47 -30.31
N ARG A 244 1.61 -7.23 -30.84
CA ARG A 244 2.86 -7.29 -30.09
C ARG A 244 3.27 -5.88 -29.72
N TRP A 245 3.79 -5.71 -28.52
CA TRP A 245 4.27 -4.42 -28.07
C TRP A 245 5.64 -4.56 -27.41
N ALA A 246 6.45 -3.52 -27.56
CA ALA A 246 7.71 -3.36 -26.86
C ALA A 246 7.80 -1.92 -26.34
N THR A 247 8.34 -1.77 -25.13
CA THR A 247 8.50 -0.46 -24.52
C THR A 247 9.68 -0.45 -23.55
N THR A 248 10.37 0.69 -23.49
CA THR A 248 11.41 0.95 -22.49
C THR A 248 10.91 1.99 -21.50
N ARG A 249 11.09 1.72 -20.21
CA ARG A 249 10.76 2.65 -19.13
C ARG A 249 11.90 2.78 -18.14
N SER A 250 11.95 3.93 -17.49
CA SER A 250 12.93 4.25 -16.46
C SER A 250 12.19 4.65 -15.18
N ILE A 251 12.45 3.95 -14.09
CA ILE A 251 11.92 4.26 -12.77
C ILE A 251 13.01 4.95 -11.96
N ASP A 252 13.13 6.28 -12.08
CA ASP A 252 14.01 7.05 -11.19
C ASP A 252 13.32 7.25 -9.83
N LEU A 253 13.83 6.55 -8.81
CA LEU A 253 13.26 6.52 -7.45
C LEU A 253 13.13 7.92 -6.82
N ARG A 254 13.85 8.92 -7.33
CA ARG A 254 13.85 10.30 -6.82
C ARG A 254 12.69 11.13 -7.35
N VAL A 255 12.06 10.70 -8.44
CA VAL A 255 10.99 11.45 -9.13
C VAL A 255 9.81 10.58 -9.57
N ALA A 256 9.86 9.26 -9.34
CA ALA A 256 8.84 8.31 -9.77
C ALA A 256 7.44 8.54 -9.14
N ALA A 257 7.34 9.30 -8.06
CA ALA A 257 6.07 9.72 -7.46
C ALA A 257 5.59 11.06 -8.04
N ALA A 258 5.37 11.10 -9.36
CA ALA A 258 4.91 12.28 -10.10
C ALA A 258 5.74 13.54 -9.79
N GLY A 259 7.06 13.42 -9.96
CA GLY A 259 8.06 14.47 -9.71
C GLY A 259 8.73 14.41 -8.33
N SER A 260 8.24 13.57 -7.43
CA SER A 260 8.77 13.40 -6.06
C SER A 260 9.40 12.02 -5.83
N PRO A 261 10.20 11.85 -4.76
CA PRO A 261 10.74 10.54 -4.41
C PRO A 261 9.64 9.51 -4.13
N LEU A 262 9.84 8.28 -4.58
CA LEU A 262 8.90 7.19 -4.32
C LEU A 262 8.88 6.87 -2.82
N PRO A 263 7.72 6.98 -2.14
CA PRO A 263 7.69 6.82 -0.70
C PRO A 263 7.88 5.34 -0.29
N PRO A 264 8.26 5.08 0.97
CA PRO A 264 8.48 3.72 1.43
C PRO A 264 7.26 2.81 1.30
N GLY A 265 7.47 1.55 0.93
CA GLY A 265 6.43 0.53 0.76
C GLY A 265 6.72 -0.42 -0.40
N GLU A 266 5.83 -1.41 -0.58
CA GLU A 266 5.89 -2.34 -1.72
C GLU A 266 5.16 -1.77 -2.93
N TRP A 267 5.89 -1.60 -4.03
CA TRP A 267 5.42 -1.08 -5.30
C TRP A 267 5.50 -2.15 -6.37
N GLN A 268 4.35 -2.62 -6.84
CA GLN A 268 4.26 -3.55 -7.96
C GLN A 268 4.33 -2.78 -9.27
N VAL A 269 5.17 -3.24 -10.21
CA VAL A 269 5.20 -2.72 -11.57
C VAL A 269 4.17 -3.48 -12.38
N GLU A 270 3.25 -2.74 -13.01
CA GLU A 270 2.19 -3.29 -13.84
C GLU A 270 2.20 -2.65 -15.23
N VAL A 271 1.66 -3.36 -16.22
CA VAL A 271 1.45 -2.85 -17.57
C VAL A 271 -0.02 -2.93 -17.92
N ALA A 272 -0.57 -1.84 -18.44
CA ALA A 272 -1.86 -1.81 -19.10
C ALA A 272 -1.69 -1.42 -20.56
N LEU A 273 -2.58 -1.89 -21.44
CA LEU A 273 -2.69 -1.39 -22.80
C LEU A 273 -3.90 -0.46 -22.89
N VAL A 274 -3.69 0.73 -23.42
CA VAL A 274 -4.75 1.74 -23.61
C VAL A 274 -4.88 2.10 -25.08
N GLY A 275 -6.09 2.16 -25.58
CA GLY A 275 -6.49 2.65 -26.91
C GLY A 275 -7.69 3.56 -26.78
N ALA A 276 -8.17 4.13 -27.91
CA ALA A 276 -9.25 5.12 -27.90
C ALA A 276 -10.55 4.62 -27.23
N ASP A 277 -10.90 3.36 -27.51
CA ASP A 277 -12.13 2.70 -27.05
C ASP A 277 -11.83 1.41 -26.25
N GLU A 278 -10.57 1.01 -26.16
CA GLU A 278 -10.15 -0.24 -25.53
C GLU A 278 -9.16 0.03 -24.41
N CYS A 279 -9.38 -0.57 -23.25
CA CYS A 279 -8.43 -0.50 -22.14
C CYS A 279 -8.33 -1.89 -21.52
N SER A 280 -7.11 -2.38 -21.33
CA SER A 280 -6.88 -3.64 -20.63
C SER A 280 -6.92 -3.42 -19.12
N ALA A 281 -7.16 -4.50 -18.37
CA ALA A 281 -6.75 -4.53 -16.98
C ALA A 281 -5.22 -4.40 -16.91
N ALA A 282 -4.72 -3.79 -15.83
CA ALA A 282 -3.30 -3.79 -15.53
C ALA A 282 -2.84 -5.20 -15.16
N VAL A 283 -1.71 -5.64 -15.71
CA VAL A 283 -1.11 -6.96 -15.48
C VAL A 283 0.25 -6.78 -14.83
N ALA A 284 0.52 -7.57 -13.80
CA ALA A 284 1.81 -7.58 -13.12
C ALA A 284 2.94 -7.92 -14.10
N VAL A 285 4.01 -7.14 -14.09
CA VAL A 285 5.25 -7.50 -14.80
C VAL A 285 5.86 -8.74 -14.14
N PRO A 286 6.33 -9.75 -14.89
CA PRO A 286 6.94 -10.94 -14.31
C PRO A 286 8.15 -10.64 -13.42
N GLU A 287 8.45 -11.54 -12.47
CA GLU A 287 9.59 -11.40 -11.56
C GLU A 287 10.92 -11.38 -12.33
N VAL A 288 11.83 -10.52 -11.89
CA VAL A 288 13.21 -10.44 -12.38
C VAL A 288 14.16 -10.32 -11.19
N SER A 289 15.27 -11.05 -11.25
CA SER A 289 16.31 -10.98 -10.24
C SER A 289 17.15 -9.73 -10.46
N LEU A 290 17.17 -8.84 -9.48
CA LEU A 290 17.96 -7.61 -9.48
C LEU A 290 18.77 -7.52 -8.18
N PRO A 291 19.96 -6.92 -8.24
CA PRO A 291 20.68 -6.60 -7.02
C PRO A 291 19.91 -5.58 -6.18
N VAL A 292 20.10 -5.62 -4.87
CA VAL A 292 19.62 -4.57 -3.95
C VAL A 292 20.22 -3.25 -4.39
N ALA A 293 19.42 -2.20 -4.37
CA ALA A 293 19.92 -0.85 -4.60
C ALA A 293 19.95 -0.06 -3.29
N LEU A 294 20.98 0.77 -3.11
CA LEU A 294 21.06 1.85 -2.14
C LEU A 294 21.23 3.14 -2.94
N VAL A 295 20.16 3.91 -3.10
CA VAL A 295 20.12 5.15 -3.89
C VAL A 295 19.83 6.31 -2.95
N ASP A 296 20.80 7.20 -2.74
CA ASP A 296 20.68 8.40 -1.90
C ASP A 296 20.08 8.08 -0.52
N GLY A 297 20.66 7.08 0.16
CA GLY A 297 20.22 6.62 1.49
C GLY A 297 18.96 5.75 1.49
N GLN A 298 18.30 5.57 0.33
CA GLN A 298 17.11 4.74 0.18
C GLN A 298 17.48 3.34 -0.31
N VAL A 299 17.24 2.33 0.54
CA VAL A 299 17.40 0.92 0.14
C VAL A 299 16.17 0.49 -0.66
N VAL A 300 16.36 -0.26 -1.74
CA VAL A 300 15.29 -0.89 -2.53
C VAL A 300 15.61 -2.37 -2.73
N VAL A 301 14.67 -3.22 -2.33
CA VAL A 301 14.75 -4.67 -2.52
C VAL A 301 13.75 -5.07 -3.60
N VAL A 302 14.21 -5.82 -4.59
CA VAL A 302 13.34 -6.39 -5.63
C VAL A 302 13.11 -7.86 -5.35
N ALA A 303 11.86 -8.27 -5.14
CA ALA A 303 11.48 -9.68 -4.97
C ALA A 303 9.97 -9.85 -5.07
N GLY A 304 9.47 -11.06 -5.35
CA GLY A 304 8.06 -11.42 -5.15
C GLY A 304 7.35 -11.99 -6.38
N PRO A 305 6.05 -12.33 -6.26
CA PRO A 305 5.27 -12.70 -7.43
C PRO A 305 5.12 -11.46 -8.33
N GLY A 306 5.94 -11.41 -9.38
CA GLY A 306 6.07 -10.24 -10.25
C GLY A 306 7.20 -9.29 -9.84
N LEU A 307 7.42 -8.25 -10.63
CA LEU A 307 8.39 -7.19 -10.35
C LEU A 307 7.83 -6.25 -9.28
N VAL A 308 8.21 -6.50 -8.02
CA VAL A 308 7.84 -5.67 -6.87
C VAL A 308 9.08 -5.02 -6.27
N LEU A 309 9.04 -3.70 -6.10
CA LEU A 309 10.05 -2.86 -5.47
C LEU A 309 9.62 -2.57 -4.01
N ASP A 310 10.29 -3.16 -3.01
CA ASP A 310 10.12 -2.75 -1.60
C ASP A 310 11.08 -1.61 -1.29
N VAL A 311 10.55 -0.39 -1.40
CA VAL A 311 11.27 0.86 -1.16
C VAL A 311 11.33 1.14 0.33
N GLY A 312 12.54 1.35 0.85
CA GLY A 312 12.78 1.54 2.28
C GLY A 312 12.26 0.34 3.08
N PRO A 313 12.87 -0.86 2.89
CA PRO A 313 12.28 -2.16 3.13
C PRO A 313 11.31 -2.20 4.31
N THR A 314 10.05 -2.47 4.00
CA THR A 314 8.93 -2.45 4.92
C THR A 314 8.47 -3.85 5.30
N ARG A 315 8.57 -4.79 4.35
CA ARG A 315 8.03 -6.15 4.48
C ARG A 315 9.01 -7.21 4.02
N ARG A 316 9.82 -6.91 3.01
CA ARG A 316 10.74 -7.86 2.40
C ARG A 316 12.07 -7.89 3.12
N ALA A 317 12.57 -9.11 3.25
CA ALA A 317 13.91 -9.35 3.75
C ALA A 317 14.93 -8.71 2.82
N CYS A 318 15.95 -8.08 3.39
CA CYS A 318 17.19 -7.90 2.65
C CYS A 318 17.71 -9.28 2.24
N PRO A 319 18.22 -9.46 1.01
CA PRO A 319 18.89 -10.70 0.63
C PRO A 319 20.07 -11.02 1.55
N GLN A 320 20.50 -12.28 1.46
CA GLN A 320 21.61 -12.81 2.24
C GLN A 320 22.86 -11.94 2.06
N LEU A 321 23.60 -11.78 3.16
CA LEU A 321 24.90 -11.10 3.09
C LEU A 321 25.89 -11.99 2.32
N PRO A 322 26.95 -11.42 1.74
CA PRO A 322 28.05 -12.21 1.19
C PRO A 322 28.67 -13.13 2.24
N GLY A 323 29.54 -14.06 1.80
CA GLY A 323 30.17 -15.02 2.69
C GLY A 323 31.08 -14.36 3.75
N PRO A 324 31.57 -15.15 4.73
CA PRO A 324 32.40 -14.64 5.83
C PRO A 324 33.67 -13.93 5.36
N GLU A 325 34.17 -14.21 4.15
CA GLU A 325 35.29 -13.53 3.51
C GLU A 325 35.06 -12.03 3.26
N ALA A 326 33.80 -11.60 3.16
CA ALA A 326 33.44 -10.19 3.02
C ALA A 326 33.42 -9.45 4.36
N ALA A 327 33.58 -10.14 5.49
CA ALA A 327 33.54 -9.57 6.82
C ALA A 327 34.94 -9.32 7.38
N THR A 328 35.17 -8.12 7.90
CA THR A 328 36.38 -7.73 8.62
C THR A 328 36.03 -7.34 10.04
N ILE A 329 36.84 -7.80 11.00
CA ILE A 329 36.79 -7.36 12.39
C ILE A 329 37.97 -6.44 12.65
N THR A 330 37.69 -5.25 13.17
CA THR A 330 38.70 -4.31 13.65
C THR A 330 38.54 -4.11 15.14
N GLU A 331 39.52 -4.54 15.93
CA GLU A 331 39.55 -4.30 17.36
C GLU A 331 40.12 -2.91 17.67
N SER A 332 39.48 -2.19 18.58
CA SER A 332 39.89 -0.85 19.00
C SER A 332 39.52 -0.59 20.46
N ALA A 333 39.99 0.53 21.02
CA ALA A 333 39.58 0.97 22.35
C ALA A 333 38.06 1.20 22.48
N ALA A 334 37.35 1.41 21.38
CA ALA A 334 35.89 1.58 21.36
C ALA A 334 35.12 0.23 21.31
N GLY A 335 35.84 -0.89 21.19
CA GLY A 335 35.28 -2.23 21.03
C GLY A 335 35.63 -2.87 19.69
N CYS A 336 35.00 -4.01 19.40
CA CYS A 336 35.16 -4.74 18.14
C CYS A 336 34.19 -4.18 17.10
N ARG A 337 34.72 -3.63 16.01
CA ARG A 337 33.91 -3.17 14.88
C ARG A 337 33.83 -4.28 13.83
N LEU A 338 32.62 -4.67 13.48
CA LEU A 338 32.30 -5.54 12.35
C LEU A 338 32.00 -4.67 11.14
N ASP A 339 32.72 -4.90 10.06
CA ASP A 339 32.50 -4.30 8.75
C ASP A 339 32.24 -5.44 7.75
N VAL A 340 31.07 -5.49 7.11
CA VAL A 340 30.72 -6.49 6.09
C VAL A 340 30.53 -5.80 4.75
N ALA A 341 31.36 -6.11 3.76
CA ALA A 341 31.17 -5.62 2.40
C ALA A 341 29.85 -6.15 1.82
N LEU A 342 29.07 -5.26 1.21
CA LEU A 342 27.79 -5.58 0.58
C LEU A 342 27.98 -5.74 -0.92
N ASP A 343 28.81 -6.71 -1.29
CA ASP A 343 29.15 -6.98 -2.68
C ASP A 343 27.88 -7.34 -3.48
N GLY A 344 27.85 -6.85 -4.72
CA GLY A 344 26.70 -7.03 -5.61
C GLY A 344 25.54 -6.07 -5.34
N TRP A 345 25.61 -5.14 -4.39
CA TRP A 345 24.64 -4.06 -4.29
C TRP A 345 24.90 -2.99 -5.35
N HIS A 346 23.84 -2.41 -5.88
CA HIS A 346 23.90 -1.19 -6.68
C HIS A 346 23.89 0.03 -5.75
N VAL A 347 24.98 0.80 -5.71
CA VAL A 347 25.11 1.91 -4.76
C VAL A 347 25.28 3.24 -5.49
N LEU A 348 24.38 4.18 -5.18
CA LEU A 348 24.44 5.56 -5.63
C LEU A 348 24.25 6.50 -4.43
N GLY A 349 25.09 7.53 -4.34
CA GLY A 349 25.08 8.49 -3.25
C GLY A 349 25.98 8.11 -2.08
N GLU A 350 26.13 9.03 -1.12
CA GLU A 350 27.04 8.89 0.02
C GLU A 350 26.31 8.91 1.38
N GLU A 351 24.97 8.98 1.37
CA GLU A 351 24.19 9.08 2.60
C GLU A 351 24.16 7.74 3.36
N PRO A 352 24.66 7.68 4.61
CA PRO A 352 24.65 6.46 5.39
C PRO A 352 23.23 6.14 5.88
N ARG A 353 22.88 4.85 5.86
CA ARG A 353 21.56 4.38 6.28
C ARG A 353 21.62 3.62 7.59
N SER A 354 20.73 3.95 8.53
CA SER A 354 20.57 3.19 9.77
C SER A 354 20.08 1.77 9.50
N ALA A 355 20.69 0.82 10.21
CA ALA A 355 20.34 -0.59 10.20
C ALA A 355 20.31 -1.12 11.64
N THR A 356 19.85 -2.35 11.82
CA THR A 356 19.96 -3.06 13.09
C THR A 356 20.44 -4.47 12.80
N ILE A 357 21.49 -4.90 13.47
CA ILE A 357 21.87 -6.31 13.47
C ILE A 357 21.40 -6.97 14.76
N ALA A 358 21.28 -8.29 14.74
CA ALA A 358 21.10 -9.07 15.96
C ALA A 358 22.13 -10.20 16.03
N LEU A 359 22.73 -10.35 17.22
CA LEU A 359 23.52 -11.51 17.62
C LEU A 359 22.64 -12.36 18.53
N ASP A 360 22.01 -13.39 17.96
CA ASP A 360 20.89 -14.11 18.60
C ASP A 360 19.76 -13.15 19.05
N ARG A 361 19.60 -12.89 20.36
CA ARG A 361 18.57 -12.01 20.92
C ARG A 361 19.03 -10.57 21.14
N LEU A 362 20.34 -10.32 21.07
CA LEU A 362 20.90 -9.00 21.32
C LEU A 362 20.83 -8.15 20.06
N ARG A 363 19.99 -7.12 20.07
CA ARG A 363 19.89 -6.14 18.97
C ARG A 363 20.92 -5.04 19.14
N LEU A 364 21.67 -4.76 18.09
CA LEU A 364 22.72 -3.76 18.07
C LEU A 364 22.47 -2.76 16.93
N PRO A 365 22.72 -1.46 17.17
CA PRO A 365 22.65 -0.48 16.10
C PRO A 365 23.74 -0.76 15.06
N ALA A 366 23.37 -0.66 13.79
CA ALA A 366 24.28 -0.81 12.67
C ALA A 366 24.04 0.32 11.67
N ARG A 367 24.94 0.46 10.70
CA ARG A 367 24.81 1.41 9.59
C ARG A 367 25.27 0.76 8.30
N VAL A 368 24.57 1.05 7.21
CA VAL A 368 25.07 0.80 5.86
C VAL A 368 25.75 2.08 5.40
N VAL A 369 27.05 2.02 5.17
CA VAL A 369 27.88 3.14 4.77
C VAL A 369 28.27 2.96 3.30
N PRO A 370 27.73 3.78 2.39
CA PRO A 370 28.13 3.76 0.99
C PRO A 370 29.57 4.28 0.81
N SER A 371 30.27 3.75 -0.19
CA SER A 371 31.64 4.17 -0.56
C SER A 371 31.88 3.87 -2.05
N ARG A 372 31.97 4.92 -2.89
CA ARG A 372 32.41 4.83 -4.30
C ARG A 372 31.78 3.67 -5.10
N GLY A 373 30.46 3.51 -5.03
CA GLY A 373 29.74 2.46 -5.78
C GLY A 373 29.66 1.11 -5.09
N SER A 374 30.20 0.97 -3.87
CA SER A 374 29.96 -0.16 -2.97
C SER A 374 29.34 0.32 -1.66
N ALA A 375 28.95 -0.61 -0.79
CA ALA A 375 28.48 -0.29 0.55
C ALA A 375 29.05 -1.28 1.57
N THR A 376 29.15 -0.83 2.82
CA THR A 376 29.63 -1.63 3.94
C THR A 376 28.62 -1.56 5.08
N LEU A 377 28.21 -2.72 5.59
CA LEU A 377 27.45 -2.81 6.84
C LEU A 377 28.44 -2.74 8.01
N THR A 378 28.36 -1.67 8.79
CA THR A 378 29.21 -1.43 9.97
C THR A 378 28.39 -1.54 11.25
N ALA A 379 28.91 -2.26 12.24
CA ALA A 379 28.35 -2.33 13.59
C ALA A 379 29.44 -2.54 14.64
N PHE A 380 29.23 -2.00 15.85
CA PHE A 380 30.05 -2.39 17.01
C PHE A 380 29.43 -3.61 17.67
N ILE A 381 30.24 -4.64 17.88
CA ILE A 381 29.82 -5.90 18.47
C ILE A 381 30.61 -6.19 19.75
N SER A 382 29.92 -6.82 20.69
CA SER A 382 30.48 -7.30 21.95
C SER A 382 29.60 -8.43 22.45
N GLY A 383 30.19 -9.42 23.11
CA GLY A 383 29.44 -10.54 23.66
C GLY A 383 30.32 -11.42 24.53
N LEU A 384 29.70 -12.43 25.14
CA LEU A 384 30.43 -13.51 25.81
C LEU A 384 30.99 -14.48 24.77
N ALA A 385 31.87 -15.37 25.19
CA ALA A 385 32.36 -16.43 24.31
C ALA A 385 31.21 -17.32 23.82
N GLY A 386 31.18 -17.60 22.52
CA GLY A 386 30.11 -18.36 21.87
C GLY A 386 29.98 -18.08 20.38
N THR A 387 29.02 -18.75 19.75
CA THR A 387 28.66 -18.57 18.34
C THR A 387 27.27 -17.98 18.25
N TYR A 388 27.15 -16.82 17.62
CA TYR A 388 25.92 -16.05 17.54
C TYR A 388 25.49 -15.88 16.09
N PRO A 389 24.33 -16.40 15.66
CA PRO A 389 23.84 -16.17 14.31
C PRO A 389 23.57 -14.67 14.11
N LEU A 390 24.07 -14.14 13.00
CA LEU A 390 23.91 -12.75 12.61
C LEU A 390 22.60 -12.60 11.83
N SER A 391 21.72 -11.73 12.32
CA SER A 391 20.53 -11.30 11.60
C SER A 391 20.60 -9.80 11.27
N LEU A 392 19.95 -9.38 10.21
CA LEU A 392 19.91 -7.99 9.74
C LEU A 392 18.46 -7.51 9.61
N GLN A 393 18.24 -6.26 9.99
CA GLN A 393 17.02 -5.51 9.79
C GLN A 393 17.40 -4.18 9.12
N LEU A 394 16.81 -3.93 7.94
CA LEU A 394 16.89 -2.66 7.22
C LEU A 394 15.52 -1.98 7.25
N GLY A 395 15.46 -0.71 7.65
CA GLY A 395 14.20 0.02 7.71
C GLY A 395 13.20 -0.62 8.69
N ARG A 396 11.98 -0.90 8.20
CA ARG A 396 10.87 -1.47 8.99
C ARG A 396 10.66 -2.97 8.74
N ALA A 397 11.39 -3.54 7.78
CA ALA A 397 11.33 -4.96 7.45
C ALA A 397 11.60 -5.85 8.68
N PRO A 398 11.06 -7.08 8.71
CA PRO A 398 11.39 -8.03 9.76
C PRO A 398 12.90 -8.32 9.82
N MET A 399 13.38 -8.67 11.01
CA MET A 399 14.76 -9.13 11.23
C MET A 399 14.97 -10.48 10.53
N GLN A 400 16.04 -10.62 9.74
CA GLN A 400 16.26 -11.78 8.87
C GLN A 400 17.66 -12.36 9.05
N PRO A 401 17.80 -13.70 9.06
CA PRO A 401 19.10 -14.34 9.16
C PRO A 401 19.94 -14.03 7.93
N THR A 402 21.20 -13.66 8.14
CA THR A 402 22.12 -13.27 7.06
C THR A 402 22.84 -14.45 6.42
N GLY A 403 22.82 -15.62 7.07
CA GLY A 403 23.67 -16.76 6.71
C GLY A 403 25.05 -16.73 7.39
N LEU A 404 25.38 -15.66 8.13
CA LEU A 404 26.63 -15.50 8.88
C LEU A 404 26.42 -15.72 10.38
N ALA A 405 27.49 -16.06 11.08
CA ALA A 405 27.57 -16.09 12.53
C ALA A 405 28.86 -15.40 13.01
N VAL A 406 28.76 -14.75 14.17
CA VAL A 406 29.90 -14.18 14.88
C VAL A 406 30.36 -15.19 15.92
N VAL A 407 31.63 -15.55 15.92
CA VAL A 407 32.26 -16.42 16.91
C VAL A 407 33.17 -15.57 17.79
N ILE A 408 32.90 -15.56 19.09
CA ILE A 408 33.71 -14.92 20.12
C ILE A 408 34.40 -16.03 20.90
N SER A 409 35.72 -16.10 20.89
CA SER A 409 36.49 -17.09 21.64
C SER A 409 36.63 -16.72 23.12
N GLY A 410 37.13 -17.66 23.94
CA GLY A 410 37.29 -17.47 25.38
C GLY A 410 38.30 -16.39 25.78
N ASP A 411 39.24 -16.07 24.89
CA ASP A 411 40.21 -14.96 25.02
C ASP A 411 39.69 -13.63 24.44
N GLY A 412 38.46 -13.62 23.90
CA GLY A 412 37.80 -12.43 23.37
C GLY A 412 38.02 -12.17 21.88
N ALA A 413 38.80 -12.98 21.16
CA ALA A 413 38.97 -12.81 19.72
C ALA A 413 37.64 -13.02 18.98
N VAL A 414 37.36 -12.15 18.02
CA VAL A 414 36.09 -12.17 17.28
C VAL A 414 36.35 -12.51 15.82
N THR A 415 35.61 -13.50 15.31
CA THR A 415 35.67 -13.93 13.91
C THR A 415 34.26 -14.09 13.34
N VAL A 416 34.15 -14.09 12.01
CA VAL A 416 32.88 -14.33 11.31
C VAL A 416 32.98 -15.65 10.54
N THR A 417 31.94 -16.46 10.64
CA THR A 417 31.84 -17.77 9.98
C THR A 417 30.47 -17.93 9.32
N VAL A 418 30.28 -18.99 8.54
CA VAL A 418 28.95 -19.35 8.03
C VAL A 418 28.09 -19.81 9.22
N ALA A 419 26.87 -19.30 9.31
CA ALA A 419 25.94 -19.70 10.35
C ALA A 419 25.68 -21.21 10.26
N PRO A 420 25.74 -21.95 11.39
CA PRO A 420 25.31 -23.34 11.37
C PRO A 420 23.86 -23.40 10.92
N PRO A 421 23.48 -24.36 10.06
CA PRO A 421 22.11 -24.50 9.60
C PRO A 421 21.20 -24.57 10.82
N LYS A 422 20.18 -23.71 10.85
CA LYS A 422 19.23 -23.69 11.96
C LYS A 422 18.69 -25.11 12.12
N PRO A 423 18.81 -25.74 13.31
CA PRO A 423 18.29 -27.08 13.51
C PRO A 423 16.85 -27.09 13.03
N ALA A 424 16.54 -27.96 12.06
CA ALA A 424 15.19 -28.10 11.56
C ALA A 424 14.28 -28.24 12.79
N PRO A 425 13.21 -27.43 12.92
CA PRO A 425 12.37 -27.45 14.10
C PRO A 425 11.97 -28.90 14.33
N ALA A 426 12.42 -29.49 15.45
CA ALA A 426 12.30 -30.91 15.70
C ALA A 426 10.86 -31.30 15.38
N SER A 427 10.68 -32.09 14.32
CA SER A 427 9.36 -32.39 13.76
C SER A 427 8.50 -32.81 14.93
N LYS A 428 7.51 -31.97 15.26
CA LYS A 428 6.66 -32.18 16.44
C LYS A 428 6.22 -33.64 16.36
N PRO A 429 6.58 -34.50 17.34
CA PRO A 429 6.42 -35.94 17.21
C PRO A 429 5.03 -36.19 16.67
N ALA A 430 4.97 -36.76 15.46
CA ALA A 430 3.71 -36.99 14.77
C ALA A 430 2.80 -37.63 15.81
N ALA A 431 1.73 -36.92 16.18
CA ALA A 431 0.90 -37.29 17.31
C ALA A 431 0.56 -38.76 17.12
N ALA A 432 1.14 -39.61 17.97
CA ALA A 432 1.18 -41.04 17.75
C ALA A 432 -0.23 -41.48 17.38
N ALA A 433 -0.37 -42.03 16.17
CA ALA A 433 -1.64 -42.52 15.68
C ALA A 433 -2.22 -43.38 16.79
N ARG A 434 -3.34 -42.93 17.38
CA ARG A 434 -4.01 -43.67 18.45
C ARG A 434 -4.20 -45.10 17.92
N PRO A 435 -3.74 -46.15 18.63
CA PRO A 435 -3.91 -47.52 18.21
C PRO A 435 -5.37 -47.75 17.87
N GLY A 436 -5.62 -48.25 16.67
CA GLY A 436 -6.95 -48.55 16.18
C GLY A 436 -7.69 -49.41 17.21
N THR A 437 -8.84 -48.92 17.64
CA THR A 437 -9.86 -49.81 18.19
C THR A 437 -10.27 -50.72 17.04
N SER A 438 -9.81 -51.98 17.13
CA SER A 438 -10.23 -53.07 16.26
C SER A 438 -11.75 -53.12 16.24
N ALA A 439 -12.34 -52.66 15.13
CA ALA A 439 -13.76 -52.77 14.90
C ALA A 439 -14.05 -54.21 14.46
N GLU A 440 -14.54 -54.98 15.42
CA GLU A 440 -15.14 -56.29 15.23
C GLU A 440 -16.17 -56.27 14.07
N PRO A 441 -16.25 -57.31 13.21
CA PRO A 441 -17.15 -57.32 12.06
C PRO A 441 -18.59 -57.39 12.55
N LYS A 442 -19.32 -56.27 12.47
CA LYS A 442 -20.76 -56.26 12.76
C LYS A 442 -21.52 -57.06 11.69
N PRO A 443 -22.49 -57.91 12.09
CA PRO A 443 -23.28 -58.73 11.18
C PRO A 443 -24.13 -57.87 10.24
N LYS A 444 -24.35 -58.39 9.02
CA LYS A 444 -25.12 -57.74 7.94
C LYS A 444 -26.46 -57.18 8.45
N PRO A 445 -26.76 -55.88 8.25
CA PRO A 445 -28.02 -55.31 8.66
C PRO A 445 -29.16 -55.78 7.75
N LYS A 446 -30.26 -56.23 8.37
CA LYS A 446 -31.56 -56.40 7.71
C LYS A 446 -32.03 -55.07 7.10
N PRO A 447 -32.75 -55.08 5.97
CA PRO A 447 -33.24 -53.87 5.32
C PRO A 447 -34.20 -53.12 6.26
N LYS A 448 -33.84 -51.88 6.62
CA LYS A 448 -34.69 -51.01 7.44
C LYS A 448 -35.66 -50.18 6.57
N PRO A 449 -36.87 -49.89 7.07
CA PRO A 449 -37.90 -49.16 6.34
C PRO A 449 -37.54 -47.69 6.14
N LYS A 450 -38.17 -47.06 5.12
CA LYS A 450 -37.97 -45.67 4.70
C LYS A 450 -38.01 -44.69 5.90
N PRO A 451 -37.06 -43.74 5.99
CA PRO A 451 -36.99 -42.81 7.11
C PRO A 451 -38.13 -41.78 7.06
N GLN A 452 -38.82 -41.62 8.18
CA GLN A 452 -39.65 -40.45 8.46
C GLN A 452 -38.78 -39.19 8.59
N PRO A 453 -39.28 -38.01 8.20
CA PRO A 453 -38.55 -36.75 8.28
C PRO A 453 -38.20 -36.42 9.74
N LYS A 454 -36.91 -36.20 9.99
CA LYS A 454 -36.41 -35.82 11.31
C LYS A 454 -36.88 -34.40 11.68
N PRO A 455 -37.25 -34.15 12.95
CA PRO A 455 -37.57 -32.81 13.42
C PRO A 455 -36.35 -31.90 13.35
N VAL A 456 -36.60 -30.67 12.89
CA VAL A 456 -35.63 -29.59 12.76
C VAL A 456 -35.00 -29.32 14.14
N PRO A 457 -33.65 -29.30 14.26
CA PRO A 457 -32.99 -28.99 15.51
C PRO A 457 -33.28 -27.53 15.90
N THR A 458 -33.88 -27.34 17.08
CA THR A 458 -34.07 -26.02 17.67
C THR A 458 -32.72 -25.36 17.89
N ARG A 459 -32.55 -24.20 17.24
CA ARG A 459 -31.35 -23.34 17.30
C ARG A 459 -31.03 -23.04 18.77
N ARG A 460 -29.89 -23.51 19.23
CA ARG A 460 -29.34 -23.14 20.54
C ARG A 460 -29.10 -21.61 20.52
N PRO A 461 -29.65 -20.83 21.47
CA PRO A 461 -29.47 -19.38 21.47
C PRO A 461 -27.98 -19.04 21.58
N ALA A 462 -27.53 -18.08 20.75
CA ALA A 462 -26.17 -17.58 20.77
C ALA A 462 -25.83 -17.07 22.18
N PRO A 463 -24.59 -17.29 22.68
CA PRO A 463 -24.18 -16.76 23.98
C PRO A 463 -24.38 -15.26 23.99
N GLN A 464 -25.19 -14.76 24.94
CA GLN A 464 -25.45 -13.34 25.07
C GLN A 464 -24.12 -12.60 25.27
N PRO A 465 -23.86 -11.49 24.54
CA PRO A 465 -22.66 -10.70 24.71
C PRO A 465 -22.61 -10.20 26.16
N ALA A 466 -21.47 -10.39 26.83
CA ALA A 466 -21.29 -10.02 28.23
C ALA A 466 -21.66 -8.54 28.44
N ALA A 467 -22.79 -8.27 29.09
CA ALA A 467 -23.25 -6.94 29.43
C ALA A 467 -22.64 -6.54 30.78
N GLY A 468 -21.39 -6.08 30.75
CA GLY A 468 -20.69 -5.60 31.94
C GLY A 468 -19.90 -4.31 31.66
N PRO A 469 -19.51 -3.56 32.70
CA PRO A 469 -18.70 -2.34 32.57
C PRO A 469 -17.39 -2.58 31.78
N VAL A 470 -16.84 -3.79 31.86
CA VAL A 470 -15.66 -4.23 31.07
C VAL A 470 -15.94 -4.29 29.57
N ALA A 471 -17.12 -4.75 29.17
CA ALA A 471 -17.50 -4.81 27.76
C ALA A 471 -17.79 -3.41 27.19
N ARG A 472 -18.29 -2.48 28.01
CA ARG A 472 -18.41 -1.06 27.64
C ARG A 472 -17.04 -0.41 27.49
N LEU A 473 -16.10 -0.68 28.41
CA LEU A 473 -14.74 -0.14 28.32
C LEU A 473 -14.00 -0.70 27.09
N ARG A 474 -14.11 -2.00 26.80
CA ARG A 474 -13.52 -2.62 25.60
C ARG A 474 -14.10 -2.07 24.30
N ARG A 475 -15.38 -1.71 24.26
CA ARG A 475 -15.99 -1.04 23.09
C ARG A 475 -15.54 0.41 22.93
N ALA A 476 -15.09 1.06 24.00
CA ALA A 476 -14.64 2.44 23.99
C ALA A 476 -13.14 2.60 23.66
N VAL A 477 -12.36 1.52 23.70
CA VAL A 477 -10.94 1.53 23.33
C VAL A 477 -10.82 1.30 21.82
N PRO A 478 -10.22 2.24 21.05
CA PRO A 478 -9.93 2.04 19.64
C PRO A 478 -9.10 0.77 19.42
N ARG A 479 -9.43 -0.02 18.39
CA ARG A 479 -8.73 -1.30 18.07
C ARG A 479 -7.22 -1.15 17.92
N SER A 480 -6.74 0.03 17.50
CA SER A 480 -5.31 0.34 17.39
C SER A 480 -4.56 0.32 18.73
N LEU A 481 -5.26 0.47 19.86
CA LEU A 481 -4.66 0.47 21.20
C LEU A 481 -4.74 -0.91 21.88
N GLU A 482 -5.44 -1.90 21.31
CA GLU A 482 -5.53 -3.26 21.89
C GLU A 482 -4.16 -3.92 22.16
N PRO A 483 -3.15 -3.81 21.26
CA PRO A 483 -1.83 -4.38 21.53
C PRO A 483 -1.13 -3.75 22.72
N GLN A 484 -1.33 -2.45 22.93
CA GLN A 484 -0.72 -1.67 24.02
C GLN A 484 -1.42 -1.95 25.35
N VAL A 485 -2.75 -2.10 25.34
CA VAL A 485 -3.53 -2.55 26.50
C VAL A 485 -3.15 -3.97 26.91
N HIS A 486 -2.89 -4.86 25.95
CA HIS A 486 -2.39 -6.20 26.22
C HIS A 486 -0.99 -6.17 26.87
N ARG A 487 -0.06 -5.35 26.36
CA ARG A 487 1.27 -5.18 26.96
C ARG A 487 1.22 -4.59 28.37
N LEU A 488 0.30 -3.65 28.64
CA LEU A 488 0.11 -3.09 29.98
C LEU A 488 -0.42 -4.13 30.99
N ALA A 489 -1.18 -5.13 30.53
CA ALA A 489 -1.65 -6.23 31.38
C ALA A 489 -0.54 -7.25 31.75
N GLU A 490 0.58 -7.26 31.02
CA GLU A 490 1.74 -8.12 31.25
C GLU A 490 2.75 -7.51 32.24
N VAL A 491 2.74 -6.19 32.45
CA VAL A 491 3.63 -5.51 33.40
C VAL A 491 3.14 -5.74 34.85
N PRO A 492 3.94 -6.40 35.73
CA PRO A 492 3.48 -6.83 37.07
C PRO A 492 2.95 -5.70 37.96
N LEU A 493 3.56 -4.51 37.91
CA LEU A 493 3.14 -3.34 38.69
C LEU A 493 1.79 -2.77 38.23
N LEU A 494 1.50 -2.82 36.94
CA LEU A 494 0.26 -2.28 36.35
C LEU A 494 -0.86 -3.31 36.34
N ARG A 495 -0.54 -4.61 36.44
CA ARG A 495 -1.50 -5.71 36.49
C ARG A 495 -2.51 -5.57 37.62
N ARG A 496 -2.10 -5.04 38.78
CA ARG A 496 -2.98 -4.84 39.95
C ARG A 496 -3.97 -3.69 39.71
N THR A 497 -3.51 -2.60 39.11
CA THR A 497 -4.32 -1.43 38.73
C THR A 497 -5.28 -1.78 37.60
N TYR A 498 -4.80 -2.52 36.58
CA TYR A 498 -5.61 -3.03 35.48
C TYR A 498 -6.72 -3.96 36.00
N ARG A 499 -6.41 -4.94 36.87
CA ARG A 499 -7.44 -5.83 37.45
C ARG A 499 -8.48 -5.08 38.28
N ARG A 500 -8.11 -3.99 38.96
CA ARG A 500 -9.07 -3.11 39.67
C ARG A 500 -9.95 -2.33 38.69
N LEU A 501 -9.37 -1.75 37.64
CA LEU A 501 -10.10 -0.98 36.63
C LEU A 501 -11.02 -1.84 35.76
N THR A 502 -10.62 -3.07 35.45
CA THR A 502 -11.41 -4.00 34.63
C THR A 502 -12.28 -4.94 35.44
N GLY A 503 -12.41 -4.76 36.77
CA GLY A 503 -13.25 -5.61 37.62
C GLY A 503 -12.86 -7.10 37.66
N LEU A 504 -11.67 -7.46 37.17
CA LEU A 504 -11.17 -8.85 37.13
C LEU A 504 -10.58 -9.32 38.48
N GLY A 505 -10.59 -8.46 39.50
CA GLY A 505 -10.05 -8.73 40.83
C GLY A 505 -11.06 -9.24 41.87
N GLY A 506 -12.28 -9.60 41.47
CA GLY A 506 -13.33 -10.07 42.39
C GLY A 506 -13.39 -11.59 42.50
N ARG A 507 -12.60 -12.17 43.42
CA ARG A 507 -12.94 -13.28 44.32
C ARG A 507 -11.83 -13.49 45.33
#